data_AF-A0A7Y5Q4N3-F1
#
_entry.id   AF-A0A7Y5Q4N3-F1
#
_cell.length_a   1.000
_cell.length_b   1.000
_cell.length_c   1.000
_cell.angle_alpha   90.00
_cell.angle_beta   90.00
_cell.angle_gamma   90.00
#
_symmetry.space_group_name_H-M   'P 1'
#
loop_
_entity.id
_entity.type
_entity.pdbx_description
1 polymer ?
#
loop_
_entity_poly.entity_id
_entity_poly.type
_entity_poly.pdbx_seq_one_letter_code
_entity_poly.pdbx_strand_id
1 'polypeptide(L)'
;SFFGGYNDFQPLIWSKDDYAGDIMLEAYMGIKMDLPGPPFYLHPSDLCLSIGGDGQDVTSGYSFLYAARNNTCSLLYRNGQEIARNDSAAARFPATGWDNETQGNKFHRHWFHVVLRKVGRRVVCSVDDAVLFDVPDDGSVTSGKIAVYSVNNGVMVARVRAWYEQRAPREPFPDLGALQAEAAAEAGPADVDPYQNDFERGLGSFAQEFARVPVLLQREPTENGRCLTVTNLRAGDKFAITAVGKPFKLAERGRLGFRYKIPPGVRLNLYAVSRGTWHIIRLTGGEQADTGQKLLGAVAGVKADDQWHQASLDLREAFKPIDSSGQLTIDRLVLGMLEPEPYYHAGFGCNAYGSRYSLDDFVLAP
;
A
#
# COMPACT_ATOMS: atom_id res chain seq x y z
N SER A 1 8.21 28.12 13.05
CA SER A 1 8.81 27.05 12.24
C SER A 1 7.74 26.02 11.93
N PHE A 2 7.96 25.14 10.95
CA PHE A 2 7.07 24.02 10.64
C PHE A 2 7.89 22.73 10.58
N PHE A 3 7.25 21.59 10.85
CA PHE A 3 7.78 20.27 10.57
C PHE A 3 7.29 19.84 9.18
N GLY A 4 8.15 19.24 8.35
CA GLY A 4 7.69 18.70 7.08
C GLY A 4 8.68 17.76 6.42
N GLY A 5 8.16 16.97 5.48
CA GLY A 5 8.90 15.94 4.76
C GLY A 5 8.34 15.74 3.35
N TYR A 6 9.19 15.24 2.47
CA TYR A 6 8.86 14.85 1.10
C TYR A 6 9.75 13.67 0.69
N ASN A 7 9.38 12.92 -0.36
CA ASN A 7 10.04 11.71 -0.88
C ASN A 7 9.54 10.35 -0.34
N ASP A 8 8.34 10.28 0.21
CA ASP A 8 7.62 9.02 0.40
C ASP A 8 6.23 9.16 -0.22
N PHE A 9 5.66 8.07 -0.77
CA PHE A 9 4.28 8.05 -1.25
C PHE A 9 3.28 8.18 -0.09
N GLN A 10 3.72 7.94 1.14
CA GLN A 10 2.92 8.13 2.35
C GLN A 10 3.79 8.65 3.50
N PRO A 11 4.12 9.96 3.56
CA PRO A 11 4.80 10.50 4.73
C PRO A 11 3.85 10.42 5.93
N LEU A 12 4.28 9.71 6.96
CA LEU A 12 3.44 9.29 8.08
C LEU A 12 4.19 9.43 9.40
N ILE A 13 3.50 9.95 10.41
CA ILE A 13 4.00 10.07 11.77
C ILE A 13 2.94 9.51 12.72
N TRP A 14 3.31 8.49 13.49
CA TRP A 14 2.50 7.98 14.59
C TRP A 14 2.96 8.53 15.94
N SER A 15 2.04 8.69 16.88
CA SER A 15 2.39 8.82 18.29
C SER A 15 3.07 7.55 18.81
N LYS A 16 3.95 7.69 19.80
CA LYS A 16 4.48 6.53 20.52
C LYS A 16 3.45 5.91 21.46
N ASP A 17 2.61 6.77 22.03
CA ASP A 17 1.60 6.42 23.02
C ASP A 17 0.23 6.19 22.39
N ASP A 18 -0.56 5.43 23.13
CA ASP A 18 -1.93 5.09 22.80
C ASP A 18 -2.87 5.91 23.69
N TYR A 19 -4.02 6.28 23.15
CA TYR A 19 -5.02 7.13 23.79
C TYR A 19 -6.38 6.43 23.73
N ALA A 20 -7.22 6.65 24.73
CA ALA A 20 -8.56 6.05 24.80
C ALA A 20 -9.61 7.05 25.28
N GLY A 21 -10.88 6.68 25.12
CA GLY A 21 -12.03 7.48 25.54
C GLY A 21 -12.40 8.56 24.52
N ASP A 22 -12.71 9.74 25.02
CA ASP A 22 -12.87 10.94 24.20
C ASP A 22 -11.51 11.45 23.71
N ILE A 23 -11.37 11.64 22.40
CA ILE A 23 -10.10 12.00 21.75
C ILE A 23 -10.37 13.08 20.69
N MET A 24 -9.53 14.10 20.66
CA MET A 24 -9.47 15.08 19.58
C MET A 24 -8.03 15.26 19.13
N LEU A 25 -7.81 15.09 17.83
CA LEU A 25 -6.59 15.47 17.16
C LEU A 25 -6.85 16.70 16.29
N GLU A 26 -6.06 17.75 16.49
CA GLU A 26 -6.06 18.92 15.65
C GLU A 26 -4.67 19.22 15.11
N ALA A 27 -4.61 19.65 13.85
CA ALA A 27 -3.37 20.07 13.22
C ALA A 27 -3.59 21.30 12.34
N TYR A 28 -2.58 22.17 12.30
CA TYR A 28 -2.48 23.25 11.33
C TYR A 28 -1.54 22.79 10.22
N MET A 29 -2.11 22.44 9.07
CA MET A 29 -1.42 21.75 7.98
C MET A 29 -1.38 22.61 6.72
N GLY A 30 -0.31 22.49 5.94
CA GLY A 30 -0.16 23.17 4.66
C GLY A 30 0.23 22.18 3.56
N ILE A 31 0.01 22.56 2.31
CA ILE A 31 0.42 21.76 1.16
C ILE A 31 1.83 22.16 0.73
N LYS A 32 2.68 21.15 0.51
CA LYS A 32 4.03 21.39 0.01
C LYS A 32 3.99 21.71 -1.48
N MET A 33 4.81 22.68 -1.87
CA MET A 33 5.01 23.03 -3.28
C MET A 33 5.98 22.04 -3.95
N ASP A 34 5.64 21.55 -5.13
CA ASP A 34 6.51 20.76 -5.99
C ASP A 34 7.62 21.64 -6.57
N LEU A 35 8.87 21.18 -6.51
CA LEU A 35 10.05 21.89 -7.03
C LEU A 35 10.74 21.05 -8.11
N PRO A 36 11.48 21.65 -9.07
CA PRO A 36 11.89 23.06 -9.13
C PRO A 36 11.01 24.00 -9.99
N GLY A 37 9.85 23.57 -10.48
CA GLY A 37 9.06 24.36 -11.43
C GLY A 37 7.60 23.94 -11.53
N PRO A 38 6.78 24.68 -12.31
CA PRO A 38 5.37 24.38 -12.50
C PRO A 38 5.16 22.93 -12.99
N PRO A 39 4.06 22.27 -12.57
CA PRO A 39 2.82 22.87 -12.07
C PRO A 39 2.74 23.20 -10.56
N PHE A 40 3.83 23.08 -9.78
CA PHE A 40 3.94 23.45 -8.34
C PHE A 40 3.00 22.72 -7.35
N TYR A 41 1.92 22.08 -7.82
CA TYR A 41 0.99 21.24 -7.06
C TYR A 41 0.36 20.19 -7.99
N LEU A 42 1.14 19.19 -8.38
CA LEU A 42 0.66 18.07 -9.19
C LEU A 42 -0.42 17.27 -8.46
N HIS A 43 -0.33 17.21 -7.12
CA HIS A 43 -1.25 16.51 -6.23
C HIS A 43 -1.68 17.39 -5.05
N PRO A 44 -2.52 18.42 -5.25
CA PRO A 44 -2.99 19.28 -4.17
C PRO A 44 -4.03 18.54 -3.33
N SER A 45 -3.63 17.57 -2.52
CA SER A 45 -4.57 16.72 -1.78
C SER A 45 -4.02 16.22 -0.44
N ASP A 46 -4.90 15.55 0.31
CA ASP A 46 -4.52 14.63 1.39
C ASP A 46 -3.86 15.28 2.61
N LEU A 47 -4.60 16.19 3.29
CA LEU A 47 -4.28 16.55 4.67
C LEU A 47 -5.01 15.58 5.59
N CYS A 48 -4.26 14.65 6.18
CA CYS A 48 -4.86 13.49 6.80
C CYS A 48 -4.53 13.37 8.29
N LEU A 49 -5.53 12.95 9.06
CA LEU A 49 -5.45 12.67 10.49
C LEU A 49 -6.03 11.29 10.78
N SER A 50 -5.39 10.52 11.67
CA SER A 50 -5.99 9.29 12.22
C SER A 50 -6.00 9.30 13.74
N ILE A 51 -7.03 8.69 14.34
CA ILE A 51 -7.13 8.41 15.78
C ILE A 51 -7.52 6.96 16.03
N GLY A 52 -7.02 6.38 17.11
CA GLY A 52 -7.31 4.99 17.47
C GLY A 52 -6.70 3.96 16.51
N GLY A 53 -5.61 4.31 15.82
CA GLY A 53 -4.91 3.40 14.91
C GLY A 53 -3.95 2.45 15.64
N ASP A 54 -3.58 1.37 14.98
CA ASP A 54 -2.64 0.35 15.46
C ASP A 54 -1.15 0.77 15.36
N GLY A 55 -0.85 1.86 14.66
CA GLY A 55 0.52 2.31 14.40
C GLY A 55 1.16 1.75 13.14
N GLN A 56 0.43 0.96 12.37
CA GLN A 56 0.94 0.25 11.19
C GLN A 56 0.11 0.52 9.94
N ASP A 57 -1.21 0.64 10.11
CA ASP A 57 -2.16 0.92 9.05
C ASP A 57 -2.93 2.20 9.41
N VAL A 58 -2.87 3.21 8.53
CA VAL A 58 -3.58 4.48 8.77
C VAL A 58 -5.09 4.33 8.81
N THR A 59 -5.62 3.20 8.32
CA THR A 59 -7.05 2.89 8.24
C THR A 59 -7.57 2.02 9.39
N SER A 60 -6.71 1.50 10.27
CA SER A 60 -7.08 0.57 11.36
C SER A 60 -7.93 1.17 12.48
N GLY A 61 -8.05 2.50 12.52
CA GLY A 61 -8.93 3.25 13.41
C GLY A 61 -9.85 4.18 12.63
N TYR A 62 -10.07 5.38 13.16
CA TYR A 62 -10.68 6.45 12.37
C TYR A 62 -9.63 7.20 11.58
N SER A 63 -9.91 7.44 10.30
CA SER A 63 -8.99 8.15 9.41
C SER A 63 -9.74 9.17 8.57
N PHE A 64 -9.42 10.45 8.76
CA PHE A 64 -10.00 11.57 8.05
C PHE A 64 -9.01 12.09 7.02
N LEU A 65 -9.45 12.13 5.76
CA LEU A 65 -8.68 12.63 4.63
C LEU A 65 -9.40 13.85 4.05
N TYR A 66 -8.83 15.03 4.27
CA TYR A 66 -9.33 16.26 3.64
C TYR A 66 -8.75 16.44 2.25
N ALA A 67 -9.60 16.86 1.31
CA ALA A 67 -9.24 17.08 -0.10
C ALA A 67 -8.58 15.84 -0.75
N ALA A 68 -9.02 14.65 -0.35
CA ALA A 68 -8.63 13.37 -0.90
C ALA A 68 -8.91 13.25 -2.42
N ARG A 69 -8.32 12.20 -2.98
CA ARG A 69 -8.42 11.72 -4.36
C ARG A 69 -8.09 12.84 -5.32
N ASN A 70 -6.93 13.45 -5.13
CA ASN A 70 -6.46 14.59 -5.91
C ASN A 70 -7.45 15.77 -5.89
N ASN A 71 -7.88 16.18 -4.69
CA ASN A 71 -8.81 17.29 -4.45
C ASN A 71 -10.24 17.10 -4.98
N THR A 72 -10.71 15.86 -5.12
CA THR A 72 -12.08 15.61 -5.63
C THR A 72 -13.11 15.44 -4.53
N CYS A 73 -12.69 15.08 -3.31
CA CYS A 73 -13.59 14.80 -2.20
C CYS A 73 -12.87 14.89 -0.84
N SER A 74 -13.61 14.73 0.25
CA SER A 74 -13.06 14.30 1.53
C SER A 74 -13.64 12.95 1.92
N LEU A 75 -12.88 12.17 2.69
CA LEU A 75 -13.24 10.80 3.09
C LEU A 75 -13.06 10.60 4.59
N LEU A 76 -13.91 9.77 5.18
CA LEU A 76 -13.77 9.26 6.54
C LEU A 76 -13.83 7.73 6.52
N TYR A 77 -12.77 7.12 7.02
CA TYR A 77 -12.64 5.68 7.17
C TYR A 77 -12.77 5.27 8.64
N ARG A 78 -13.23 4.03 8.85
CA ARG A 78 -13.20 3.30 10.11
C ARG A 78 -12.81 1.86 9.84
N ASN A 79 -11.73 1.38 10.46
CA ASN A 79 -11.26 -0.01 10.38
C ASN A 79 -11.19 -0.54 8.94
N GLY A 80 -10.52 0.21 8.07
CA GLY A 80 -10.35 -0.12 6.65
C GLY A 80 -11.55 0.16 5.75
N GLN A 81 -12.71 0.53 6.31
CA GLN A 81 -13.93 0.78 5.55
C GLN A 81 -14.23 2.28 5.42
N GLU A 82 -14.56 2.73 4.21
CA GLU A 82 -15.13 4.07 4.00
C GLU A 82 -16.54 4.15 4.61
N ILE A 83 -16.71 5.03 5.59
CA ILE A 83 -18.00 5.21 6.30
C ILE A 83 -18.70 6.52 5.94
N ALA A 84 -17.97 7.49 5.38
CA ALA A 84 -18.56 8.71 4.84
C ALA A 84 -17.69 9.33 3.75
N ARG A 85 -18.36 9.99 2.81
CA ARG A 85 -17.77 10.74 1.70
C ARG A 85 -18.47 12.07 1.54
N ASN A 86 -17.71 13.13 1.27
CA ASN A 86 -18.23 14.46 1.02
C ASN A 86 -17.59 15.03 -0.25
N ASP A 87 -18.41 15.21 -1.30
CA ASP A 87 -17.99 15.77 -2.59
C ASP A 87 -18.36 17.26 -2.73
N SER A 88 -18.75 17.95 -1.66
CA SER A 88 -19.09 19.37 -1.71
C SER A 88 -17.86 20.25 -1.95
N ALA A 89 -18.07 21.54 -2.24
CA ALA A 89 -16.97 22.49 -2.41
C ALA A 89 -16.16 22.72 -1.12
N ALA A 90 -16.80 22.62 0.05
CA ALA A 90 -16.14 22.77 1.35
C ALA A 90 -15.25 21.58 1.71
N ALA A 91 -15.46 20.43 1.07
CA ALA A 91 -14.67 19.21 1.29
C ALA A 91 -13.41 19.13 0.39
N ARG A 92 -13.02 20.24 -0.21
CA ARG A 92 -11.96 20.37 -1.20
C ARG A 92 -11.21 21.68 -0.98
N PHE A 93 -9.95 21.72 -1.37
CA PHE A 93 -9.22 22.97 -1.41
C PHE A 93 -9.86 23.98 -2.37
N PRO A 94 -10.06 25.23 -1.94
CA PRO A 94 -10.49 26.28 -2.82
C PRO A 94 -9.33 26.67 -3.76
N ALA A 95 -9.54 26.53 -5.06
CA ALA A 95 -8.66 27.00 -6.14
C ALA A 95 -7.19 26.54 -6.02
N THR A 96 -6.91 25.38 -6.60
CA THR A 96 -5.57 24.80 -6.64
C THR A 96 -4.78 25.28 -7.86
N GLY A 97 -3.53 25.67 -7.67
CA GLY A 97 -2.62 26.07 -8.76
C GLY A 97 -2.05 27.47 -8.58
N TRP A 98 -1.06 27.81 -9.41
CA TRP A 98 -0.44 29.13 -9.43
C TRP A 98 -1.11 30.02 -10.49
N ASP A 99 -2.26 30.61 -10.15
CA ASP A 99 -2.78 31.76 -10.91
C ASP A 99 -2.15 33.04 -10.35
N ASN A 100 -1.66 33.89 -11.25
CA ASN A 100 -0.58 34.81 -10.93
C ASN A 100 -0.96 36.02 -10.05
N GLU A 101 -2.10 36.05 -9.34
CA GLU A 101 -2.36 37.22 -8.48
C GLU A 101 -3.38 37.14 -7.33
N THR A 102 -4.26 36.14 -7.18
CA THR A 102 -5.23 36.19 -6.04
C THR A 102 -5.66 34.86 -5.40
N GLN A 103 -5.64 33.72 -6.11
CA GLN A 103 -6.14 32.45 -5.55
C GLN A 103 -4.99 31.49 -5.19
N GLY A 104 -3.96 31.39 -6.03
CA GLY A 104 -2.77 30.58 -5.73
C GLY A 104 -2.04 31.00 -4.45
N ASN A 105 -2.02 32.31 -4.14
CA ASN A 105 -1.46 32.83 -2.89
C ASN A 105 -2.30 32.48 -1.65
N LYS A 106 -3.62 32.31 -1.80
CA LYS A 106 -4.49 31.90 -0.68
C LYS A 106 -4.24 30.43 -0.39
N PHE A 107 -4.34 29.55 -1.38
CA PHE A 107 -4.07 28.11 -1.19
C PHE A 107 -2.63 27.83 -0.69
N HIS A 108 -1.61 28.39 -1.33
CA HIS A 108 -0.20 28.14 -1.00
C HIS A 108 0.17 28.56 0.43
N ARG A 109 -0.41 29.68 0.92
CA ARG A 109 -0.05 30.27 2.22
C ARG A 109 -1.02 29.88 3.33
N HIS A 110 -2.05 29.11 3.03
CA HIS A 110 -3.06 28.74 4.01
C HIS A 110 -2.58 27.59 4.88
N TRP A 111 -2.76 27.77 6.19
CA TRP A 111 -2.58 26.72 7.19
C TRP A 111 -3.95 26.23 7.60
N PHE A 112 -4.41 25.16 6.96
CA PHE A 112 -5.71 24.55 7.22
C PHE A 112 -5.76 24.02 8.64
N HIS A 113 -6.76 24.43 9.41
CA HIS A 113 -7.04 23.86 10.72
C HIS A 113 -7.89 22.61 10.55
N VAL A 114 -7.24 21.45 10.55
CA VAL A 114 -7.87 20.14 10.36
C VAL A 114 -8.12 19.52 11.73
N VAL A 115 -9.35 19.05 11.97
CA VAL A 115 -9.76 18.45 13.25
C VAL A 115 -10.46 17.13 13.00
N LEU A 116 -10.04 16.10 13.73
CA LEU A 116 -10.74 14.82 13.88
C LEU A 116 -11.01 14.58 15.36
N ARG A 117 -12.27 14.50 15.76
CA ARG A 117 -12.66 14.25 17.16
C ARG A 117 -13.67 13.11 17.28
N LYS A 118 -13.48 12.27 18.28
CA LYS A 118 -14.42 11.25 18.76
C LYS A 118 -14.80 11.65 20.19
N VAL A 119 -16.06 12.01 20.40
CA VAL A 119 -16.58 12.43 21.72
C VAL A 119 -17.91 11.72 21.96
N GLY A 120 -18.00 10.98 23.05
CA GLY A 120 -19.12 10.10 23.34
C GLY A 120 -19.36 9.11 22.20
N ARG A 121 -20.54 9.18 21.57
CA ARG A 121 -20.96 8.32 20.45
C ARG A 121 -20.92 9.03 19.09
N ARG A 122 -20.10 10.05 18.92
CA ARG A 122 -20.01 10.82 17.68
C ARG A 122 -18.57 11.00 17.24
N VAL A 123 -18.35 10.88 15.92
CA VAL A 123 -17.12 11.29 15.25
C VAL A 123 -17.41 12.50 14.39
N VAL A 124 -16.67 13.58 14.62
CA VAL A 124 -16.81 14.83 13.89
C VAL A 124 -15.48 15.21 13.26
N CYS A 125 -15.53 15.57 11.99
CA CYS A 125 -14.38 16.09 11.25
C CYS A 125 -14.70 17.49 10.76
N SER A 126 -13.76 18.41 10.93
CA SER A 126 -13.91 19.79 10.45
C SER A 126 -12.61 20.33 9.87
N VAL A 127 -12.75 21.30 8.97
CA VAL A 127 -11.64 22.09 8.44
C VAL A 127 -12.03 23.56 8.50
N ASP A 128 -11.16 24.39 9.10
CA ASP A 128 -11.39 25.82 9.31
C ASP A 128 -12.79 26.11 9.89
N ASP A 129 -13.11 25.40 10.97
CA ASP A 129 -14.40 25.43 11.68
C ASP A 129 -15.62 24.91 10.89
N ALA A 130 -15.49 24.60 9.60
CA ALA A 130 -16.55 23.99 8.82
C ALA A 130 -16.63 22.47 9.07
N VAL A 131 -17.75 21.98 9.60
CA VAL A 131 -17.99 20.55 9.80
C VAL A 131 -18.21 19.87 8.44
N LEU A 132 -17.37 18.88 8.14
CA LEU A 132 -17.46 18.08 6.91
C LEU A 132 -18.13 16.73 7.16
N PHE A 133 -17.94 16.17 8.35
CA PHE A 133 -18.55 14.91 8.79
C PHE A 133 -19.02 15.04 10.23
N ASP A 134 -20.20 14.49 10.51
CA ASP A 134 -20.71 14.28 11.86
C ASP A 134 -21.50 12.96 11.84
N VAL A 135 -20.83 11.88 12.22
CA VAL A 135 -21.31 10.50 12.06
C VAL A 135 -21.39 9.78 13.41
N PRO A 136 -22.28 8.79 13.56
CA PRO A 136 -22.33 7.98 14.77
C PRO A 136 -21.08 7.11 14.92
N ASP A 137 -20.62 6.98 16.16
CA ASP A 137 -19.62 5.99 16.57
C ASP A 137 -20.33 4.70 17.04
N ASP A 138 -19.88 3.56 16.50
CA ASP A 138 -20.39 2.24 16.86
C ASP A 138 -19.65 1.61 18.05
N GLY A 139 -18.58 2.25 18.54
CA GLY A 139 -17.74 1.80 19.64
C GLY A 139 -16.68 0.79 19.22
N SER A 140 -16.48 0.55 17.92
CA SER A 140 -15.47 -0.41 17.44
C SER A 140 -14.03 0.09 17.61
N VAL A 141 -13.82 1.40 17.67
CA VAL A 141 -12.50 2.02 17.92
C VAL A 141 -12.48 2.55 19.35
N THR A 142 -11.82 1.85 20.26
CA THR A 142 -11.83 2.17 21.70
C THR A 142 -10.58 2.90 22.17
N SER A 143 -9.44 2.57 21.56
CA SER A 143 -8.14 3.15 21.87
C SER A 143 -7.17 3.01 20.70
N GLY A 144 -6.05 3.72 20.76
CA GLY A 144 -4.91 3.50 19.87
C GLY A 144 -4.09 4.76 19.65
N LYS A 145 -3.19 4.68 18.68
CA LYS A 145 -2.28 5.76 18.29
C LYS A 145 -3.02 6.82 17.48
N ILE A 146 -2.40 7.99 17.43
CA ILE A 146 -2.79 9.08 16.54
C ILE A 146 -1.75 9.25 15.44
N ALA A 147 -2.19 9.67 14.26
CA ALA A 147 -1.28 9.97 13.15
C ALA A 147 -1.61 11.26 12.43
N VAL A 148 -0.56 11.86 11.87
CA VAL A 148 -0.63 12.89 10.85
C VAL A 148 0.12 12.38 9.63
N TYR A 149 -0.51 12.44 8.46
CA TYR A 149 0.07 11.88 7.24
C TYR A 149 -0.51 12.54 5.98
N SER A 150 0.00 12.09 4.84
CA SER A 150 -0.52 12.42 3.53
C SER A 150 -0.44 11.22 2.59
N VAL A 151 -1.10 11.28 1.44
CA VAL A 151 -1.08 10.26 0.38
C VAL A 151 -0.60 10.92 -0.90
N ASN A 152 0.45 10.37 -1.51
CA ASN A 152 1.11 10.87 -2.71
C ASN A 152 1.50 12.35 -2.69
N ASN A 153 1.77 12.88 -1.50
CA ASN A 153 2.05 14.29 -1.29
C ASN A 153 2.94 14.47 -0.05
N GLY A 154 3.52 15.64 0.16
CA GLY A 154 4.32 15.96 1.34
C GLY A 154 3.46 16.28 2.56
N VAL A 155 4.00 16.03 3.76
CA VAL A 155 3.39 16.52 5.01
C VAL A 155 4.05 17.83 5.40
N MET A 156 3.26 18.86 5.72
CA MET A 156 3.73 20.08 6.38
C MET A 156 2.80 20.46 7.51
N VAL A 157 3.35 20.62 8.71
CA VAL A 157 2.56 20.84 9.92
C VAL A 157 3.22 21.93 10.76
N ALA A 158 2.47 23.00 11.06
CA ALA A 158 2.94 24.08 11.91
C ALA A 158 2.69 23.79 13.39
N ARG A 159 1.61 23.07 13.70
CA ARG A 159 1.20 22.72 15.06
C ARG A 159 0.32 21.49 15.06
N VAL A 160 0.50 20.63 16.06
CA VAL A 160 -0.40 19.52 16.40
C VAL A 160 -0.81 19.66 17.86
N ARG A 161 -2.07 19.37 18.19
CA ARG A 161 -2.49 19.14 19.57
C ARG A 161 -3.36 17.89 19.63
N ALA A 162 -3.15 17.12 20.68
CA ALA A 162 -3.99 15.99 21.03
C ALA A 162 -4.63 16.26 22.39
N TRP A 163 -5.94 16.11 22.45
CA TRP A 163 -6.73 16.09 23.67
C TRP A 163 -7.26 14.68 23.83
N TYR A 164 -7.16 14.13 25.03
CA TYR A 164 -7.58 12.77 25.30
C TYR A 164 -8.04 12.66 26.74
N GLU A 165 -9.02 11.79 26.97
CA GLU A 165 -9.52 11.49 28.30
C GLU A 165 -8.48 10.73 29.13
N GLN A 166 -7.87 9.71 28.53
CA GLN A 166 -6.84 8.92 29.18
C GLN A 166 -5.80 8.37 28.22
N ARG A 167 -4.60 8.17 28.73
CA ARG A 167 -3.56 7.40 28.05
C ARG A 167 -3.84 5.91 28.24
N ALA A 168 -3.82 5.16 27.16
CA ALA A 168 -3.99 3.71 27.17
C ALA A 168 -2.64 3.00 27.37
N PRO A 169 -2.64 1.72 27.77
CA PRO A 169 -1.45 0.87 27.68
C PRO A 169 -0.87 0.97 26.27
N ARG A 170 0.44 1.22 26.19
CA ARG A 170 1.13 1.39 24.92
C ARG A 170 1.37 0.03 24.28
N GLU A 171 0.81 -0.19 23.10
CA GLU A 171 1.23 -1.27 22.23
C GLU A 171 2.57 -0.91 21.55
N PRO A 172 3.62 -1.75 21.64
CA PRO A 172 4.89 -1.50 20.98
C PRO A 172 4.75 -1.62 19.46
N PHE A 173 5.57 -0.87 18.72
CA PHE A 173 5.72 -1.13 17.29
C PHE A 173 6.42 -2.49 17.11
N PRO A 174 6.01 -3.28 16.10
CA PRO A 174 6.69 -4.51 15.72
C PRO A 174 8.20 -4.30 15.51
N ASP A 175 8.99 -5.23 16.03
CA ASP A 175 10.44 -5.23 15.83
C ASP A 175 10.76 -5.74 14.42
N LEU A 176 10.80 -4.82 13.46
CA LEU A 176 11.12 -5.15 12.08
C LEU A 176 12.52 -5.78 11.92
N GLY A 177 13.47 -5.48 12.82
CA GLY A 177 14.81 -6.07 12.80
C GLY A 177 14.77 -7.55 13.18
N ALA A 178 14.00 -7.89 14.22
CA ALA A 178 13.77 -9.29 14.61
C ALA A 178 13.05 -10.06 13.50
N LEU A 179 11.98 -9.50 12.92
CA LEU A 179 11.24 -10.13 11.82
C LEU A 179 12.12 -10.35 10.59
N GLN A 180 13.00 -9.39 10.26
CA GLN A 180 13.95 -9.54 9.15
C GLN A 180 15.02 -10.60 9.44
N ALA A 181 15.47 -10.73 10.69
CA ALA A 181 16.40 -11.77 11.08
C ALA A 181 15.76 -13.17 10.97
N GLU A 182 14.49 -13.31 11.33
CA GLU A 182 13.71 -14.53 11.12
C GLU A 182 13.57 -14.86 9.62
N ALA A 183 13.24 -13.86 8.78
CA ALA A 183 13.19 -14.03 7.33
C ALA A 183 14.51 -14.52 6.74
N ALA A 184 15.62 -13.94 7.21
CA ALA A 184 16.96 -14.28 6.73
C ALA A 184 17.35 -15.73 7.09
N ALA A 185 16.81 -16.29 8.17
CA ALA A 185 17.03 -17.68 8.55
C ALA A 185 16.38 -18.69 7.58
N GLU A 186 15.40 -18.26 6.79
CA GLU A 186 14.75 -19.10 5.77
C GLU A 186 15.50 -19.11 4.43
N ALA A 187 16.50 -18.23 4.26
CA ALA A 187 17.32 -18.19 3.06
C ALA A 187 18.10 -19.50 2.90
N GLY A 188 18.21 -19.96 1.65
CA GLY A 188 18.92 -21.18 1.34
C GLY A 188 18.64 -21.66 -0.09
N PRO A 189 19.43 -22.61 -0.60
CA PRO A 189 19.19 -23.20 -1.90
C PRO A 189 17.83 -23.92 -1.92
N ALA A 190 17.15 -23.81 -3.05
CA ALA A 190 16.00 -24.65 -3.39
C ALA A 190 16.47 -25.93 -4.11
N ASP A 191 15.57 -26.57 -4.84
CA ASP A 191 15.88 -27.67 -5.75
C ASP A 191 16.97 -27.33 -6.80
N VAL A 192 17.41 -28.36 -7.52
CA VAL A 192 18.53 -28.29 -8.48
C VAL A 192 18.23 -27.34 -9.65
N ASP A 193 16.97 -27.23 -10.08
CA ASP A 193 16.57 -26.32 -11.16
C ASP A 193 16.26 -24.92 -10.59
N PRO A 194 17.01 -23.85 -10.94
CA PRO A 194 16.80 -22.49 -10.40
C PRO A 194 15.47 -21.85 -10.82
N TYR A 195 14.68 -22.53 -11.66
CA TYR A 195 13.36 -22.11 -12.11
C TYR A 195 12.22 -22.88 -11.41
N GLN A 196 12.55 -23.68 -10.39
CA GLN A 196 11.59 -24.47 -9.62
C GLN A 196 11.81 -24.29 -8.12
N ASN A 197 10.74 -24.27 -7.33
CA ASN A 197 10.81 -24.33 -5.88
C ASN A 197 9.51 -24.87 -5.27
N ASP A 198 9.63 -25.96 -4.50
CA ASP A 198 8.58 -26.55 -3.65
C ASP A 198 8.67 -26.06 -2.19
N PHE A 199 9.70 -25.25 -1.86
CA PHE A 199 9.96 -24.68 -0.55
C PHE A 199 10.29 -25.69 0.56
N GLU A 200 10.56 -26.96 0.25
CA GLU A 200 10.93 -27.95 1.28
C GLU A 200 12.31 -27.67 1.87
N ARG A 201 13.22 -27.14 1.05
CA ARG A 201 14.64 -26.96 1.42
C ARG A 201 15.04 -25.51 1.69
N GLY A 202 14.47 -24.57 0.96
CA GLY A 202 14.83 -23.16 1.08
C GLY A 202 14.07 -22.28 0.09
N LEU A 203 14.37 -20.98 0.14
CA LEU A 203 13.69 -19.99 -0.70
C LEU A 203 14.25 -19.91 -2.14
N GLY A 204 15.43 -20.47 -2.41
CA GLY A 204 16.01 -20.45 -3.76
C GLY A 204 16.18 -19.02 -4.27
N SER A 205 15.52 -18.68 -5.38
CA SER A 205 15.56 -17.33 -5.94
C SER A 205 14.50 -16.37 -5.38
N PHE A 206 13.63 -16.85 -4.48
CA PHE A 206 12.60 -16.02 -3.87
C PHE A 206 13.22 -15.03 -2.88
N ALA A 207 13.02 -13.74 -3.13
CA ALA A 207 13.56 -12.67 -2.31
C ALA A 207 12.73 -11.40 -2.45
N GLN A 208 12.85 -10.48 -1.49
CA GLN A 208 12.28 -9.14 -1.57
C GLN A 208 12.79 -8.40 -2.82
N GLU A 209 11.90 -7.81 -3.61
CA GLU A 209 12.27 -7.13 -4.86
C GLU A 209 12.93 -5.76 -4.61
N PHE A 210 12.45 -5.01 -3.61
CA PHE A 210 12.91 -3.64 -3.36
C PHE A 210 13.39 -3.50 -1.93
N ALA A 211 14.64 -3.09 -1.71
CA ALA A 211 15.25 -2.98 -0.38
C ALA A 211 14.47 -2.13 0.66
N ARG A 212 13.60 -1.22 0.20
CA ARG A 212 12.80 -0.34 1.07
C ARG A 212 11.34 -0.78 1.27
N VAL A 213 10.93 -1.90 0.68
CA VAL A 213 9.57 -2.42 0.76
C VAL A 213 9.62 -3.69 1.60
N PRO A 214 9.42 -3.61 2.93
CA PRO A 214 9.67 -4.73 3.81
C PRO A 214 8.59 -5.80 3.61
N VAL A 215 9.02 -6.98 3.16
CA VAL A 215 8.20 -8.19 3.10
C VAL A 215 8.91 -9.28 3.89
N LEU A 216 8.11 -10.09 4.59
CA LEU A 216 8.58 -11.23 5.35
C LEU A 216 8.31 -12.50 4.55
N LEU A 217 9.37 -13.21 4.17
CA LEU A 217 9.28 -14.51 3.51
C LEU A 217 9.54 -15.59 4.56
N GLN A 218 8.57 -16.47 4.77
CA GLN A 218 8.65 -17.56 5.73
C GLN A 218 8.26 -18.87 5.08
N ARG A 219 8.88 -19.97 5.50
CA ARG A 219 8.44 -21.30 5.11
C ARG A 219 7.55 -21.88 6.19
N GLU A 220 6.25 -21.92 5.94
CA GLU A 220 5.26 -22.42 6.90
C GLU A 220 4.95 -23.90 6.64
N PRO A 221 4.74 -24.72 7.68
CA PRO A 221 4.34 -26.11 7.51
C PRO A 221 2.95 -26.23 6.88
N THR A 222 2.78 -27.20 6.00
CA THR A 222 1.50 -27.64 5.44
C THR A 222 1.24 -29.10 5.82
N GLU A 223 0.08 -29.65 5.42
CA GLU A 223 -0.22 -31.07 5.66
C GLU A 223 0.80 -32.01 5.00
N ASN A 224 1.42 -31.61 3.89
CA ASN A 224 2.28 -32.46 3.06
C ASN A 224 3.71 -31.96 2.93
N GLY A 225 4.14 -30.98 3.74
CA GLY A 225 5.46 -30.37 3.60
C GLY A 225 5.50 -28.94 4.12
N ARG A 226 6.03 -28.03 3.33
CA ARG A 226 6.13 -26.60 3.60
C ARG A 226 5.68 -25.80 2.38
N CYS A 227 5.27 -24.57 2.60
CA CYS A 227 5.03 -23.61 1.53
C CYS A 227 5.71 -22.28 1.86
N LEU A 228 5.87 -21.42 0.87
CA LEU A 228 6.24 -20.03 1.12
C LEU A 228 5.00 -19.25 1.55
N THR A 229 5.07 -18.57 2.70
CA THR A 229 4.16 -17.48 3.08
C THR A 229 4.89 -16.15 2.99
N VAL A 230 4.25 -15.18 2.35
CA VAL A 230 4.78 -13.83 2.13
C VAL A 230 3.88 -12.85 2.87
N THR A 231 4.42 -12.12 3.84
CA THR A 231 3.66 -11.17 4.67
C THR A 231 4.12 -9.74 4.41
N ASN A 232 3.17 -8.84 4.23
CA ASN A 232 3.42 -7.42 4.04
C ASN A 232 3.69 -6.75 5.40
N LEU A 233 4.90 -6.20 5.59
CA LEU A 233 5.27 -5.55 6.85
C LEU A 233 5.03 -4.03 6.83
N ARG A 234 4.37 -3.52 5.79
CA ARG A 234 3.92 -2.13 5.70
C ARG A 234 2.57 -2.11 5.00
N ALA A 235 1.56 -1.44 5.59
CA ALA A 235 0.26 -1.35 4.95
C ALA A 235 0.37 -0.74 3.53
N GLY A 236 -0.25 -1.40 2.55
CA GLY A 236 -0.11 -1.05 1.15
C GLY A 236 1.29 -1.39 0.61
N ASP A 237 2.02 -0.36 0.19
CA ASP A 237 3.32 -0.43 -0.50
C ASP A 237 3.33 -1.42 -1.68
N LYS A 238 4.49 -1.69 -2.26
CA LYS A 238 4.61 -2.54 -3.44
C LYS A 238 4.36 -4.01 -3.18
N PHE A 239 4.44 -4.46 -1.92
CA PHE A 239 4.26 -5.85 -1.47
C PHE A 239 4.89 -6.88 -2.44
N ALA A 240 6.17 -6.68 -2.80
CA ALA A 240 6.77 -7.31 -3.98
C ALA A 240 7.95 -8.24 -3.67
N ILE A 241 7.95 -9.40 -4.33
CA ILE A 241 9.06 -10.37 -4.32
C ILE A 241 9.49 -10.72 -5.75
N THR A 242 10.79 -10.95 -5.95
CA THR A 242 11.28 -11.70 -7.10
C THR A 242 10.97 -13.19 -6.85
N ALA A 243 10.35 -13.85 -7.82
CA ALA A 243 10.10 -15.30 -7.80
C ALA A 243 11.11 -16.07 -8.67
N VAL A 244 11.54 -15.47 -9.80
CA VAL A 244 12.61 -15.98 -10.67
C VAL A 244 13.60 -14.86 -10.92
N GLY A 245 14.79 -14.95 -10.32
CA GLY A 245 15.84 -13.93 -10.49
C GLY A 245 16.81 -14.18 -11.65
N LYS A 246 16.76 -15.37 -12.26
CA LYS A 246 17.66 -15.75 -13.36
C LYS A 246 17.02 -15.47 -14.72
N PRO A 247 17.72 -14.79 -15.65
CA PRO A 247 17.19 -14.54 -16.99
C PRO A 247 16.97 -15.82 -17.81
N PHE A 248 15.89 -15.87 -18.58
CA PHE A 248 15.54 -16.99 -19.46
C PHE A 248 14.89 -16.51 -20.76
N LYS A 249 14.97 -17.32 -21.83
CA LYS A 249 14.22 -17.06 -23.06
C LYS A 249 12.85 -17.73 -23.01
N LEU A 250 11.83 -17.04 -23.50
CA LEU A 250 10.46 -17.59 -23.56
C LEU A 250 10.37 -18.89 -24.38
N ALA A 251 11.18 -19.03 -25.44
CA ALA A 251 11.23 -20.23 -26.26
C ALA A 251 11.82 -21.45 -25.52
N GLU A 252 12.68 -21.19 -24.53
CA GLU A 252 13.32 -22.25 -23.72
C GLU A 252 12.47 -22.61 -22.50
N ARG A 253 11.74 -21.62 -21.95
CA ARG A 253 10.89 -21.75 -20.77
C ARG A 253 9.68 -20.82 -20.86
N GLY A 254 8.54 -21.40 -21.26
CA GLY A 254 7.31 -20.64 -21.51
C GLY A 254 6.13 -20.98 -20.61
N ARG A 255 6.21 -22.04 -19.80
CA ARG A 255 5.05 -22.53 -19.03
C ARG A 255 5.28 -22.30 -17.54
N LEU A 256 4.51 -21.39 -16.97
CA LEU A 256 4.51 -21.13 -15.53
C LEU A 256 3.38 -21.89 -14.86
N GLY A 257 3.68 -22.64 -13.82
CA GLY A 257 2.69 -23.28 -12.94
C GLY A 257 3.06 -23.05 -11.47
N PHE A 258 2.06 -22.88 -10.61
CA PHE A 258 2.25 -22.79 -9.17
C PHE A 258 0.92 -23.02 -8.44
N ARG A 259 1.01 -23.41 -7.18
CA ARG A 259 -0.13 -23.40 -6.26
C ARG A 259 -0.09 -22.13 -5.43
N TYR A 260 -1.27 -21.64 -5.08
CA TYR A 260 -1.39 -20.40 -4.32
C TYR A 260 -2.56 -20.45 -3.35
N LYS A 261 -2.44 -19.68 -2.27
CA LYS A 261 -3.51 -19.35 -1.34
C LYS A 261 -3.49 -17.85 -1.11
N ILE A 262 -4.51 -17.14 -1.59
CA ILE A 262 -4.60 -15.68 -1.50
C ILE A 262 -5.89 -15.32 -0.74
N PRO A 263 -5.81 -14.65 0.42
CA PRO A 263 -6.97 -14.16 1.14
C PRO A 263 -7.72 -13.03 0.40
N PRO A 264 -9.02 -12.83 0.68
CA PRO A 264 -9.74 -11.66 0.22
C PRO A 264 -9.04 -10.35 0.61
N GLY A 265 -9.04 -9.36 -0.29
CA GLY A 265 -8.40 -8.06 -0.06
C GLY A 265 -6.88 -8.02 -0.32
N VAL A 266 -6.24 -9.17 -0.58
CA VAL A 266 -4.85 -9.21 -1.03
C VAL A 266 -4.77 -9.00 -2.54
N ARG A 267 -4.09 -7.93 -2.92
CA ARG A 267 -3.98 -7.43 -4.29
C ARG A 267 -2.56 -7.67 -4.81
N LEU A 268 -2.42 -8.50 -5.83
CA LEU A 268 -1.15 -8.95 -6.39
C LEU A 268 -1.30 -9.18 -7.89
N ASN A 269 -0.23 -8.94 -8.66
CA ASN A 269 -0.09 -9.32 -10.06
C ASN A 269 1.27 -9.97 -10.30
N LEU A 270 1.39 -10.71 -11.40
CA LEU A 270 2.67 -11.21 -11.91
C LEU A 270 3.24 -10.18 -12.88
N TYR A 271 4.52 -9.88 -12.74
CA TYR A 271 5.27 -8.99 -13.61
C TYR A 271 6.46 -9.72 -14.22
N ALA A 272 6.51 -9.76 -15.55
CA ALA A 272 7.67 -10.24 -16.30
C ALA A 272 8.49 -9.05 -16.78
N VAL A 273 9.71 -8.91 -16.27
CA VAL A 273 10.59 -7.78 -16.62
C VAL A 273 11.43 -8.16 -17.82
N SER A 274 11.45 -7.32 -18.86
CA SER A 274 12.30 -7.51 -20.04
C SER A 274 12.71 -6.16 -20.61
N ARG A 275 14.02 -5.95 -20.81
CA ARG A 275 14.57 -4.72 -21.41
C ARG A 275 14.09 -3.44 -20.69
N GLY A 276 13.95 -3.52 -19.37
CA GLY A 276 13.46 -2.43 -18.53
C GLY A 276 11.95 -2.19 -18.56
N THR A 277 11.18 -2.94 -19.34
CA THR A 277 9.71 -2.89 -19.35
C THR A 277 9.11 -3.95 -18.43
N TRP A 278 8.12 -3.56 -17.63
CA TRP A 278 7.38 -4.42 -16.71
C TRP A 278 6.09 -4.90 -17.37
N HIS A 279 6.02 -6.18 -17.70
CA HIS A 279 4.85 -6.73 -18.38
C HIS A 279 3.89 -7.35 -17.36
N ILE A 280 2.69 -6.79 -17.24
CA ILE A 280 1.70 -7.15 -16.23
C ILE A 280 0.88 -8.34 -16.74
N ILE A 281 0.82 -9.40 -15.94
CA ILE A 281 -0.14 -10.48 -16.08
C ILE A 281 -0.97 -10.52 -14.79
N ARG A 282 -2.25 -10.24 -14.92
CA ARG A 282 -3.13 -10.02 -13.79
C ARG A 282 -3.37 -11.29 -12.98
N LEU A 283 -3.34 -11.16 -11.65
CA LEU A 283 -3.82 -12.15 -10.71
C LEU A 283 -5.04 -11.56 -9.98
N THR A 284 -4.87 -11.06 -8.76
CA THR A 284 -5.93 -10.44 -7.94
C THR A 284 -5.91 -8.91 -8.00
N GLY A 285 -4.89 -8.33 -8.64
CA GLY A 285 -4.77 -6.89 -8.91
C GLY A 285 -5.64 -6.38 -10.05
N GLY A 286 -5.52 -5.08 -10.29
CA GLY A 286 -6.22 -4.36 -11.35
C GLY A 286 -5.43 -4.29 -12.67
N GLU A 287 -6.04 -3.61 -13.64
CA GLU A 287 -5.51 -3.43 -15.00
C GLU A 287 -4.65 -2.17 -15.18
N GLN A 288 -4.50 -1.39 -14.11
CA GLN A 288 -3.76 -0.12 -14.15
C GLN A 288 -2.27 -0.39 -14.42
N ALA A 289 -1.70 0.39 -15.34
CA ALA A 289 -0.30 0.32 -15.72
C ALA A 289 0.33 1.71 -15.63
N ASP A 290 1.51 1.80 -15.04
CA ASP A 290 2.32 3.03 -15.01
C ASP A 290 3.25 3.14 -16.24
N THR A 291 3.95 4.26 -16.33
CA THR A 291 5.03 4.49 -17.30
C THR A 291 6.06 3.36 -17.24
N GLY A 292 6.32 2.74 -18.39
CA GLY A 292 7.22 1.59 -18.50
C GLY A 292 6.60 0.24 -18.10
N GLN A 293 5.28 0.21 -17.83
CA GLN A 293 4.52 -1.01 -17.65
C GLN A 293 3.61 -1.29 -18.86
N LYS A 294 3.34 -2.56 -19.13
CA LYS A 294 2.43 -2.99 -20.21
C LYS A 294 1.58 -4.18 -19.78
N LEU A 295 0.26 -4.03 -19.80
CA LEU A 295 -0.66 -5.13 -19.55
C LEU A 295 -0.66 -6.13 -20.71
N LEU A 296 -0.45 -7.41 -20.41
CA LEU A 296 -0.50 -8.51 -21.37
C LEU A 296 -1.79 -9.32 -21.28
N GLY A 297 -2.40 -9.39 -20.11
CA GLY A 297 -3.60 -10.18 -19.87
C GLY A 297 -3.76 -10.55 -18.40
N ALA A 298 -4.44 -11.65 -18.14
CA ALA A 298 -4.72 -12.18 -16.81
C ALA A 298 -4.54 -13.70 -16.78
N VAL A 299 -4.21 -14.25 -15.61
CA VAL A 299 -4.30 -15.69 -15.36
C VAL A 299 -5.77 -16.06 -15.17
N ALA A 300 -6.25 -17.02 -15.96
CA ALA A 300 -7.64 -17.42 -15.93
C ALA A 300 -8.01 -18.10 -14.60
N GLY A 301 -9.15 -17.72 -14.03
CA GLY A 301 -9.74 -18.42 -12.88
C GLY A 301 -9.05 -18.18 -11.53
N VAL A 302 -8.20 -17.16 -11.39
CA VAL A 302 -7.58 -16.84 -10.10
C VAL A 302 -8.62 -16.39 -9.08
N LYS A 303 -8.53 -16.90 -7.84
CA LYS A 303 -9.45 -16.60 -6.74
C LYS A 303 -8.72 -16.09 -5.50
N ALA A 304 -9.30 -15.12 -4.82
CA ALA A 304 -8.82 -14.60 -3.53
C ALA A 304 -9.80 -15.00 -2.42
N ASP A 305 -9.86 -16.29 -2.10
CA ASP A 305 -10.84 -16.88 -1.16
C ASP A 305 -10.18 -17.59 0.03
N ASP A 306 -8.87 -17.39 0.23
CA ASP A 306 -8.04 -18.05 1.26
C ASP A 306 -8.05 -19.59 1.18
N GLN A 307 -8.28 -20.16 -0.02
CA GLN A 307 -8.15 -21.59 -0.28
C GLN A 307 -7.00 -21.88 -1.24
N TRP A 308 -6.45 -23.10 -1.16
CA TRP A 308 -5.42 -23.54 -2.09
C TRP A 308 -6.02 -23.78 -3.48
N HIS A 309 -5.41 -23.14 -4.48
CA HIS A 309 -5.73 -23.31 -5.89
C HIS A 309 -4.44 -23.58 -6.68
N GLN A 310 -4.60 -23.96 -7.95
CA GLN A 310 -3.51 -24.09 -8.90
C GLN A 310 -3.69 -23.09 -10.03
N ALA A 311 -2.60 -22.41 -10.39
CA ALA A 311 -2.51 -21.55 -11.56
C ALA A 311 -1.56 -22.17 -12.58
N SER A 312 -1.91 -22.02 -13.86
CA SER A 312 -1.05 -22.35 -14.99
C SER A 312 -1.18 -21.26 -16.05
N LEU A 313 -0.06 -20.85 -16.62
CA LEU A 313 0.04 -19.76 -17.58
C LEU A 313 1.05 -20.11 -18.68
N ASP A 314 0.66 -19.91 -19.93
CA ASP A 314 1.58 -19.95 -21.06
C ASP A 314 2.10 -18.52 -21.34
N LEU A 315 3.31 -18.24 -20.86
CA LEU A 315 3.99 -16.97 -21.06
C LEU A 315 4.29 -16.72 -22.54
N ARG A 316 4.52 -17.76 -23.37
CA ARG A 316 4.76 -17.55 -24.81
C ARG A 316 3.52 -16.97 -25.47
N GLU A 317 2.34 -17.53 -25.17
CA GLU A 317 1.09 -17.01 -25.70
C GLU A 317 0.79 -15.60 -25.18
N ALA A 318 1.05 -15.31 -23.90
CA ALA A 318 0.87 -13.96 -23.35
C ALA A 318 1.77 -12.91 -24.03
N PHE A 319 2.99 -13.30 -24.41
CA PHE A 319 3.97 -12.40 -25.04
C PHE A 319 3.93 -12.40 -26.57
N LYS A 320 3.16 -13.27 -27.20
CA LYS A 320 3.03 -13.38 -28.67
C LYS A 320 2.75 -12.05 -29.40
N PRO A 321 1.96 -11.10 -28.86
CA PRO A 321 1.77 -9.80 -29.51
C PRO A 321 3.03 -8.90 -29.52
N ILE A 322 4.04 -9.22 -28.72
CA ILE A 322 5.28 -8.46 -28.55
C ILE A 322 6.45 -9.17 -29.19
N ASP A 323 6.51 -10.50 -29.02
CA ASP A 323 7.54 -11.35 -29.58
C ASP A 323 6.94 -12.67 -30.05
N SER A 324 6.68 -12.75 -31.35
CA SER A 324 6.18 -13.96 -32.00
C SER A 324 7.24 -15.06 -32.13
N SER A 325 8.53 -14.74 -31.96
CA SER A 325 9.64 -15.69 -32.12
C SER A 325 9.98 -16.45 -30.82
N GLY A 326 9.50 -15.97 -29.67
CA GLY A 326 9.86 -16.47 -28.34
C GLY A 326 11.32 -16.22 -27.94
N GLN A 327 12.08 -15.45 -28.72
CA GLN A 327 13.49 -15.15 -28.43
C GLN A 327 13.67 -14.03 -27.40
N LEU A 328 12.58 -13.38 -26.97
CA LEU A 328 12.60 -12.40 -25.89
C LEU A 328 13.15 -13.06 -24.62
N THR A 329 14.13 -12.39 -24.04
CA THR A 329 14.67 -12.75 -22.73
C THR A 329 13.86 -12.03 -21.67
N ILE A 330 13.31 -12.80 -20.73
CA ILE A 330 12.74 -12.28 -19.50
C ILE A 330 13.87 -12.23 -18.48
N ASP A 331 14.14 -11.04 -17.95
CA ASP A 331 15.22 -10.79 -17.00
C ASP A 331 14.89 -11.40 -15.62
N ARG A 332 13.62 -11.25 -15.20
CA ARG A 332 13.08 -11.81 -13.95
C ARG A 332 11.55 -11.85 -13.94
N LEU A 333 11.00 -12.69 -13.05
CA LEU A 333 9.58 -12.70 -12.68
C LEU A 333 9.40 -12.15 -11.26
N VAL A 334 8.45 -11.24 -11.10
CA VAL A 334 8.13 -10.55 -9.84
C VAL A 334 6.65 -10.73 -9.53
N LEU A 335 6.30 -10.98 -8.28
CA LEU A 335 4.93 -10.94 -7.77
C LEU A 335 4.81 -9.73 -6.86
N GLY A 336 3.81 -8.87 -7.07
CA GLY A 336 3.62 -7.68 -6.23
C GLY A 336 2.39 -6.85 -6.56
N MET A 337 2.24 -5.71 -5.89
CA MET A 337 1.24 -4.67 -6.17
C MET A 337 1.97 -3.43 -6.70
N LEU A 338 2.17 -3.36 -8.02
CA LEU A 338 2.89 -2.25 -8.66
C LEU A 338 1.95 -1.34 -9.46
N GLU A 339 0.66 -1.37 -9.14
CA GLU A 339 -0.34 -0.49 -9.74
C GLU A 339 -0.06 0.97 -9.33
N PRO A 340 -0.25 1.96 -10.21
CA PRO A 340 0.07 3.35 -9.92
C PRO A 340 -0.89 4.07 -8.96
N GLU A 341 -1.88 3.38 -8.38
CA GLU A 341 -2.90 3.99 -7.52
C GLU A 341 -2.35 4.28 -6.11
N PRO A 342 -2.14 5.55 -5.72
CA PRO A 342 -1.40 5.88 -4.50
C PRO A 342 -2.09 5.46 -3.21
N TYR A 343 -3.43 5.35 -3.22
CA TYR A 343 -4.17 4.90 -2.05
C TYR A 343 -3.96 3.43 -1.75
N TYR A 344 -3.74 2.60 -2.78
CA TYR A 344 -3.36 1.20 -2.57
C TYR A 344 -1.99 1.13 -1.92
N HIS A 345 -1.04 1.99 -2.31
CA HIS A 345 0.27 2.10 -1.66
C HIS A 345 0.21 2.59 -0.21
N ALA A 346 -0.87 3.27 0.18
CA ALA A 346 -1.12 3.73 1.54
C ALA A 346 -1.97 2.75 2.38
N GLY A 347 -2.36 1.59 1.82
CA GLY A 347 -3.13 0.53 2.51
C GLY A 347 -4.65 0.64 2.38
N PHE A 348 -5.17 1.62 1.65
CA PHE A 348 -6.63 1.80 1.51
C PHE A 348 -7.22 0.73 0.59
N GLY A 349 -8.12 -0.08 1.13
CA GLY A 349 -8.91 -1.06 0.38
C GLY A 349 -8.17 -2.33 -0.04
N CYS A 350 -6.87 -2.44 0.22
CA CYS A 350 -6.10 -3.65 -0.04
C CYS A 350 -4.78 -3.68 0.72
N ASN A 351 -4.22 -4.89 0.88
CA ASN A 351 -2.85 -5.11 1.36
C ASN A 351 -2.52 -4.39 2.69
N ALA A 352 -3.48 -4.34 3.62
CA ALA A 352 -3.27 -3.85 4.99
C ALA A 352 -2.03 -4.49 5.65
N TYR A 353 -1.51 -3.87 6.70
CA TYR A 353 -0.37 -4.44 7.44
C TYR A 353 -0.67 -5.89 7.87
N GLY A 354 0.31 -6.79 7.69
CA GLY A 354 0.14 -8.21 7.98
C GLY A 354 -0.65 -9.00 6.94
N SER A 355 -1.12 -8.37 5.86
CA SER A 355 -1.67 -9.08 4.69
C SER A 355 -0.65 -10.10 4.18
N ARG A 356 -1.12 -11.30 3.88
CA ARG A 356 -0.25 -12.40 3.47
C ARG A 356 -0.84 -13.23 2.34
N TYR A 357 0.01 -13.86 1.56
CA TYR A 357 -0.36 -14.92 0.62
C TYR A 357 0.64 -16.06 0.70
N SER A 358 0.23 -17.25 0.25
CA SER A 358 1.11 -18.42 0.20
C SER A 358 1.28 -18.93 -1.23
N LEU A 359 2.47 -19.46 -1.51
CA LEU A 359 2.86 -20.10 -2.76
C LEU A 359 3.48 -21.46 -2.50
N ASP A 360 3.26 -22.40 -3.43
CA ASP A 360 3.83 -23.73 -3.38
C ASP A 360 4.00 -24.29 -4.80
N ASP A 361 4.79 -25.35 -4.98
CA ASP A 361 4.99 -26.06 -6.25
C ASP A 361 5.28 -25.13 -7.45
N PHE A 362 6.12 -24.11 -7.26
CA PHE A 362 6.41 -23.11 -8.29
C PHE A 362 7.33 -23.69 -9.35
N VAL A 363 6.91 -23.69 -10.62
CA VAL A 363 7.67 -24.27 -11.73
C VAL A 363 7.55 -23.38 -12.97
N LEU A 364 8.70 -23.01 -13.54
CA LEU A 364 8.79 -22.44 -14.87
C LEU A 364 9.43 -23.47 -15.82
N ALA A 365 8.58 -24.18 -16.54
CA ALA A 365 8.92 -25.28 -17.44
C ALA A 365 9.12 -24.83 -18.90
N PRO A 366 9.72 -25.69 -19.74
CA PRO A 366 9.90 -25.47 -21.18
C PRO A 366 8.66 -25.05 -21.99
#